data_AF-A0A392UW31-F1
#
_entry.id   AF-A0A392UW31-F1
#
_cell.length_a   1.000
_cell.length_b   1.000
_cell.length_c   1.000
_cell.angle_alpha   90.00
_cell.angle_beta   90.00
_cell.angle_gamma   90.00
#
_symmetry.space_group_name_H-M   'P 1'
#
loop_
_entity.id
_entity.type
_entity.pdbx_description
1 polymer ?
#
loop_
_entity_poly.entity_id
_entity_poly.type
_entity_poly.pdbx_seq_one_letter_code
_entity_poly.pdbx_strand_id
1 'polypeptide(L)' 'MTKWPVKLSEFDLKFEPRKALKVQVFADFLAELTPGGKEPCTTWTVYTNGSSNNR' A
#
# COMPACT_ATOMS: atom_id res chain seq x y z
N MET A 1 -3.44 -19.28 -7.08
CA MET A 1 -2.48 -18.84 -6.05
C MET A 1 -1.42 -17.97 -6.72
N THR A 2 -1.31 -16.71 -6.31
CA THR A 2 -0.31 -15.78 -6.84
C THR A 2 1.08 -16.15 -6.29
N LYS A 3 2.05 -16.37 -7.17
CA LYS A 3 3.46 -16.62 -6.78
C LYS A 3 4.14 -15.28 -6.52
N TRP A 4 4.03 -14.78 -5.28
CA TRP A 4 4.67 -13.52 -4.84
C TRP A 4 6.14 -13.36 -5.25
N PRO A 5 6.99 -14.41 -5.22
CA PRO A 5 8.38 -14.27 -5.64
C PRO A 5 8.53 -13.85 -7.11
N VAL A 6 7.67 -14.38 -8.00
CA VAL A 6 7.71 -14.10 -9.45
C VAL A 6 7.32 -12.65 -9.71
N LYS A 7 6.27 -12.17 -9.04
CA LYS A 7 5.77 -10.81 -9.25
C LYS A 7 6.72 -9.74 -8.71
N LEU A 8 7.44 -10.03 -7.63
CA LEU A 8 8.40 -9.10 -7.05
C LEU A 8 9.71 -9.06 -7.86
N SER A 9 10.13 -10.17 -8.46
CA SER A 9 11.31 -10.17 -9.33
C SER A 9 11.19 -9.30 -10.58
N GLU A 10 9.96 -9.01 -11.04
CA GLU A 10 9.72 -8.06 -12.13
C GLU A 10 10.11 -6.62 -11.79
N PHE A 11 10.23 -6.30 -10.48
CA PHE A 11 10.62 -4.99 -9.96
C PHE A 11 12.01 -4.99 -9.34
N ASP A 12 12.85 -6.00 -9.64
CA ASP A 12 14.14 -6.24 -8.97
C ASP A 12 14.03 -6.39 -7.44
N LEU A 13 12.85 -6.74 -6.93
CA LEU A 13 12.59 -6.97 -5.51
C LEU A 13 12.73 -8.46 -5.17
N LYS A 14 13.50 -8.77 -4.12
CA LYS A 14 13.66 -10.13 -3.60
C LYS A 14 12.65 -10.39 -2.48
N PHE A 15 11.85 -11.45 -2.62
CA PHE A 15 10.97 -11.91 -1.56
C PHE A 15 11.76 -12.70 -0.52
N GLU A 16 11.84 -12.17 0.70
CA GLU A 16 12.44 -12.86 1.84
C GLU A 16 11.34 -13.29 2.82
N PRO A 17 11.03 -14.59 2.96
CA PRO A 17 10.06 -15.06 3.93
C PRO A 17 10.59 -14.81 5.35
N ARG A 18 10.02 -13.84 6.06
CA ARG A 18 10.31 -13.59 7.46
C ARG A 18 9.38 -14.43 8.35
N LYS A 19 9.90 -14.94 9.48
CA LYS A 19 9.07 -15.56 10.53
C LYS A 19 8.00 -14.55 10.99
N ALA A 20 6.80 -15.05 11.26
CA ALA A 20 5.68 -14.23 11.74
C ALA A 20 6.14 -13.34 12.90
N LEU A 21 6.21 -12.04 12.63
CA LEU A 21 6.66 -11.04 13.58
C LEU A 21 5.55 -10.84 14.62
N LYS A 22 5.92 -10.64 15.89
CA LYS A 22 4.96 -10.20 16.92
C LYS A 22 4.25 -8.94 16.39
N VAL A 23 2.92 -8.93 16.44
CA VAL A 23 2.05 -7.90 15.85
C VAL A 23 2.50 -6.47 16.21
N GLN A 24 3.06 -6.28 17.41
CA GLN A 24 3.62 -5.01 17.85
C GLN A 24 4.78 -4.53 16.97
N VAL A 25 5.75 -5.39 16.67
CA VAL A 25 6.93 -5.01 15.86
C VAL A 25 6.51 -4.68 14.42
N PHE A 26 5.46 -5.34 13.91
CA PHE A 26 4.90 -4.99 12.61
C PHE A 26 4.20 -3.63 12.63
N ALA A 27 3.46 -3.32 13.70
CA ALA A 27 2.83 -2.01 13.88
C ALA A 27 3.88 -0.89 14.00
N ASP A 28 4.93 -1.10 14.80
CA ASP A 28 6.02 -0.14 14.98
C ASP A 28 6.78 0.09 13.66
N PHE A 29 7.04 -0.98 12.89
CA PHE A 29 7.66 -0.89 11.57
C PHE A 29 6.81 -0.09 10.56
N LEU A 30 5.50 -0.33 10.51
CA LEU A 30 4.60 0.44 9.65
C LEU A 30 4.52 1.92 10.06
N ALA A 31 4.56 2.19 11.37
CA ALA A 31 4.59 3.56 11.90
C ALA A 31 5.90 4.29 11.53
N GLU A 32 7.05 3.59 11.58
CA GLU A 32 8.36 4.13 11.16
C GLU A 32 8.44 4.35 9.64
N LEU A 33 7.89 3.43 8.84
CA LEU A 33 7.82 3.54 7.39
C LEU A 33 6.89 4.66 6.89
N THR A 34 6.02 5.17 7.76
CA THR A 34 5.07 6.23 7.40
C THR A 34 5.40 7.50 8.20
N PRO A 35 6.51 8.20 7.89
CA PRO A 35 6.79 9.50 8.50
C PRO A 35 5.66 10.46 8.08
N GLY A 36 4.72 10.73 9.00
CA GLY A 36 3.50 11.48 8.73
C GLY A 36 2.18 10.70 8.87
N GLY A 37 2.18 9.49 9.46
CA GLY A 37 1.00 8.61 9.64
C GLY A 37 -0.19 9.17 10.46
N LYS A 38 -0.27 10.47 10.65
CA LYS A 38 -1.45 11.22 11.13
C LYS A 38 -1.79 12.36 10.17
N GLU A 39 -1.69 12.17 8.87
CA GLU A 39 -2.45 13.02 7.95
C GLU A 39 -3.94 12.77 8.29
N PRO A 40 -4.69 13.77 8.80
CA PRO A 40 -6.11 13.60 9.04
C PRO A 40 -6.71 13.23 7.70
N CYS A 41 -7.35 12.05 7.63
CA CYS A 41 -8.03 11.50 6.45
C CYS A 41 -8.49 12.62 5.54
N THR A 42 -7.64 12.98 4.56
CA THR A 42 -7.91 14.13 3.70
C THR A 42 -9.16 13.70 2.95
N THR A 43 -10.29 14.31 3.27
CA THR A 43 -11.56 13.91 2.69
C THR A 43 -11.42 14.13 1.20
N TRP A 44 -11.26 13.04 0.45
CA TRP A 44 -11.08 13.09 -0.99
C TRP A 44 -12.42 13.46 -1.59
N THR A 45 -12.66 14.76 -1.78
CA THR A 45 -13.85 15.23 -2.47
C THR A 45 -13.68 15.00 -3.97
N VAL A 46 -14.19 13.87 -4.45
CA VAL A 46 -14.23 13.57 -5.88
C VAL A 46 -15.29 14.46 -6.54
N TYR A 47 -14.84 15.41 -7.34
CA TYR A 47 -15.72 16.16 -8.25
C TYR A 47 -15.88 15.35 -9.53
N THR A 48 -17.04 14.72 -9.71
CA THR A 48 -17.45 14.22 -11.02
C THR A 48 -17.91 15.41 -11.85
N ASN A 49 -16.98 16.02 -12.60
CA ASN A 49 -17.38 16.91 -13.69
C ASN A 49 -18.24 16.06 -14.63
N GLY A 50 -19.49 16.47 -14.84
CA GLY A 50 -20.50 15.75 -15.61
C GLY A 50 -20.18 15.68 -17.09
N SER A 51 -19.12 14.96 -17.45
CA SER A 51 -18.78 14.61 -18.82
C SER A 51 -19.74 13.50 -19.29
N SER A 52 -20.87 13.91 -19.88
CA SER A 52 -21.70 13.03 -20.69
C SER A 52 -21.08 12.91 -22.07
N ASN A 53 -20.61 11.71 -22.43
CA ASN A 53 -20.22 11.41 -23.80
C ASN A 53 -21.49 11.17 -24.64
N ASN A 54 -21.88 12.17 -25.41
CA ASN A 54 -22.79 11.94 -26.53
C ASN A 54 -22.06 11.11 -27.60
N ARG A 55 -22.73 10.05 -28.08
CA ARG A 55 -22.33 9.22 -29.23
C ARG A 55 -23.04 9.69 -30.47
#